data_AF-A0A432TPJ8-F1
#
_entry.id   AF-A0A432TPJ8-F1
#
_cell.length_a   1.000
_cell.length_b   1.000
_cell.length_c   1.000
_cell.angle_alpha   90.00
_cell.angle_beta   90.00
_cell.angle_gamma   90.00
#
_symmetry.space_group_name_H-M   'P 1'
#
loop_
_entity.id
_entity.type
_entity.pdbx_description
1 polymer ?
#
loop_
_entity_poly.entity_id
_entity_poly.type
_entity_poly.pdbx_seq_one_letter_code
_entity_poly.pdbx_strand_id
1 'polypeptide(L)'
;NDSMMAHPFHIHNVQFKVVSRKGGVHGHELGYKDVVLVHPDEAVEVIMKFPEFSDANTPYMYHCHILEHEDRGMMGQFVVV
;
A
#
# COMPACT_ATOMS: atom_id res chain seq x y z
N ASN A 1 -7.13 9.66 -0.02
CA ASN A 1 -6.21 10.28 -0.98
C ASN A 1 -6.81 11.62 -1.33
N ASP A 2 -6.31 12.66 -0.66
CA ASP A 2 -6.93 13.98 -0.73
C ASP A 2 -6.30 14.84 -1.84
N SER A 3 -5.49 14.21 -2.70
CA SER A 3 -4.86 14.84 -3.87
C SER A 3 -5.67 14.57 -5.14
N MET A 4 -5.40 15.36 -6.18
CA MET A 4 -6.06 15.23 -7.50
C MET A 4 -5.45 14.16 -8.41
N MET A 5 -4.47 13.39 -7.93
CA MET A 5 -3.78 12.34 -8.71
C MET A 5 -3.99 10.96 -8.10
N ALA A 6 -4.08 9.93 -8.94
CA ALA A 6 -4.09 8.55 -8.46
C ALA A 6 -2.67 8.09 -8.10
N HIS A 7 -2.53 7.37 -6.98
CA HIS A 7 -1.24 6.89 -6.50
C HIS A 7 -1.27 5.36 -6.38
N PRO A 8 -0.40 4.62 -7.10
CA PRO A 8 -0.19 3.21 -6.86
C PRO A 8 0.59 3.07 -5.55
N PHE A 9 -0.05 2.64 -4.47
CA PHE A 9 0.56 2.56 -3.15
C PHE A 9 1.05 1.14 -2.87
N HIS A 10 2.34 1.01 -2.55
CA HIS A 10 3.04 -0.25 -2.33
C HIS A 10 3.47 -0.40 -0.86
N ILE A 11 3.44 -1.64 -0.35
CA ILE A 11 3.92 -2.00 1.00
C ILE A 11 4.88 -3.19 0.86
N HIS A 12 6.08 -3.06 1.44
CA HIS A 12 7.10 -4.10 1.42
C HIS A 12 6.78 -5.25 2.40
N ASN A 13 7.49 -6.37 2.25
CA ASN A 13 7.46 -7.58 3.10
C ASN A 13 6.18 -8.42 3.09
N VAL A 14 5.06 -7.89 2.60
CA VAL A 14 3.76 -8.55 2.74
C VAL A 14 2.87 -8.28 1.55
N GLN A 15 2.06 -9.29 1.22
CA GLN A 15 0.92 -9.09 0.34
C GLN A 15 -0.35 -8.87 1.18
N PHE A 16 -1.24 -8.04 0.69
CA PHE A 16 -2.50 -7.70 1.32
C PHE A 16 -3.70 -8.08 0.45
N LYS A 17 -4.88 -8.10 1.09
CA LYS A 17 -6.18 -8.16 0.43
C LYS A 17 -6.84 -6.79 0.51
N VAL A 18 -7.48 -6.34 -0.56
CA VAL A 18 -8.37 -5.18 -0.51
C VAL A 18 -9.68 -5.60 0.16
N VAL A 19 -10.05 -4.92 1.24
CA VAL A 19 -11.24 -5.19 2.05
C VAL A 19 -12.43 -4.36 1.57
N SER A 20 -12.20 -3.06 1.38
CA SER A 20 -13.25 -2.13 0.99
C SER A 20 -12.66 -0.94 0.23
N ARG A 21 -13.46 -0.38 -0.68
CA ARG A 21 -13.19 0.88 -1.39
C ARG A 21 -14.49 1.44 -1.97
N LYS A 22 -14.44 2.70 -2.43
CA LYS A 22 -15.58 3.34 -3.11
C LYS A 22 -15.96 2.56 -4.38
N GLY A 23 -17.22 2.12 -4.48
CA GLY A 23 -17.70 1.32 -5.62
C GLY A 23 -17.47 -0.19 -5.50
N GLY A 24 -16.85 -0.66 -4.42
CA GLY A 24 -16.60 -2.08 -4.18
C GLY A 24 -15.26 -2.57 -4.73
N VAL A 25 -14.82 -3.75 -4.27
CA VAL A 25 -13.55 -4.36 -4.69
C VAL A 25 -13.67 -4.87 -6.13
N HIS A 26 -12.75 -4.46 -7.00
CA HIS A 26 -12.76 -4.87 -8.40
C HIS A 26 -12.29 -6.33 -8.58
N GLY A 27 -12.72 -6.99 -9.65
CA GLY A 27 -12.38 -8.39 -9.92
C GLY A 27 -10.87 -8.67 -9.97
N HIS A 28 -10.08 -7.73 -10.50
CA HIS A 28 -8.62 -7.85 -10.56
C HIS A 28 -7.92 -7.65 -9.20
N GLU A 29 -8.65 -7.22 -8.16
CA GLU A 29 -8.17 -6.94 -6.81
C GLU A 29 -8.53 -8.04 -5.80
N LEU A 30 -9.25 -9.07 -6.22
CA LEU A 30 -9.63 -10.21 -5.36
C LEU A 30 -8.43 -11.08 -4.95
N GLY A 31 -7.34 -11.01 -5.72
CA GLY A 31 -6.07 -11.67 -5.44
C GLY A 31 -5.30 -11.03 -4.29
N TYR A 32 -4.20 -11.66 -3.88
CA TYR A 32 -3.21 -10.97 -3.05
C TYR A 32 -2.50 -9.91 -3.89
N LYS A 33 -2.27 -8.75 -3.29
CA LYS A 33 -1.62 -7.58 -3.90
C LYS A 33 -0.53 -7.07 -3.00
N ASP A 34 0.48 -6.45 -3.60
CA ASP A 34 1.50 -5.65 -2.92
C ASP A 34 1.38 -4.18 -3.32
N VAL A 35 0.67 -3.88 -4.40
CA VAL A 35 0.35 -2.51 -4.88
C VAL A 35 -1.15 -2.36 -5.10
N VAL A 36 -1.71 -1.23 -4.68
CA VAL A 36 -3.10 -0.85 -4.98
C VAL A 36 -3.18 0.58 -5.50
N LEU A 37 -3.94 0.80 -6.57
CA LEU A 37 -4.17 2.14 -7.09
C LEU A 37 -5.22 2.85 -6.23
N VAL A 38 -4.88 3.99 -5.64
CA VAL A 38 -5.78 4.84 -4.85
C VAL A 38 -6.12 6.09 -5.66
N HIS A 39 -7.36 6.22 -6.11
CA HIS A 39 -7.84 7.35 -6.91
C HIS A 39 -8.00 8.63 -6.07
N PRO A 40 -8.15 9.80 -6.71
CA PRO A 40 -8.53 11.04 -6.02
C PRO A 40 -9.81 10.88 -5.20
N ASP A 41 -9.84 11.51 -4.02
CA ASP A 41 -10.96 11.48 -3.07
C ASP A 41 -11.41 10.06 -2.69
N GLU A 42 -10.48 9.11 -2.71
CA GLU A 42 -10.73 7.71 -2.38
C GLU A 42 -10.00 7.29 -1.11
N ALA A 43 -10.67 6.44 -0.33
CA ALA A 43 -10.07 5.59 0.69
C ALA A 43 -10.17 4.12 0.25
N VAL A 44 -9.06 3.40 0.39
CA VAL A 44 -8.99 1.95 0.15
C VAL A 44 -8.52 1.31 1.45
N GLU A 45 -9.31 0.35 1.94
CA GLU A 45 -8.97 -0.43 3.12
C GLU A 45 -8.32 -1.74 2.68
N VAL A 46 -7.17 -2.07 3.29
CA VAL A 46 -6.44 -3.31 3.02
C VAL A 46 -6.17 -4.03 4.33
N ILE A 47 -6.12 -5.36 4.27
CA ILE A 47 -5.74 -6.21 5.41
C ILE A 47 -4.56 -7.09 5.02
N MET A 48 -3.61 -7.22 5.94
CA MET A 48 -2.39 -7.99 5.75
C MET A 48 -1.97 -8.65 7.05
N LYS A 49 -1.16 -9.70 6.93
CA LYS A 49 -0.55 -10.40 8.07
C LYS A 49 0.94 -10.46 7.83
N PHE A 50 1.73 -9.83 8.70
CA PHE A 50 3.18 -9.93 8.62
C PHE A 50 3.64 -11.35 9.05
N PRO A 51 4.52 -12.00 8.26
CA PRO A 51 5.06 -13.32 8.60
C PRO A 51 6.07 -13.25 9.76
N GLU A 52 6.57 -14.40 10.21
CA GLU A 52 7.50 -14.52 11.36
C GLU A 52 8.83 -13.75 11.21
N PHE A 53 9.19 -13.32 9.99
CA PHE A 53 10.33 -12.46 9.73
C PHE A 53 10.01 -11.02 10.13
N SER A 54 10.13 -10.76 11.43
CA SER A 54 9.98 -9.45 12.06
C SER A 54 11.34 -9.02 12.63
N ASP A 55 11.66 -7.74 12.49
CA ASP A 55 12.89 -7.14 13.01
C ASP A 55 12.56 -5.72 13.47
N ALA A 56 12.79 -5.46 14.76
CA ALA A 56 12.57 -4.15 15.37
C ALA A 56 13.56 -3.07 14.89
N ASN A 57 14.66 -3.47 14.23
CA ASN A 57 15.74 -2.57 13.82
C ASN A 57 15.83 -2.39 12.29
N THR A 58 15.25 -3.30 11.51
CA THR A 58 15.28 -3.23 10.04
C THR A 58 13.91 -2.79 9.52
N PRO A 59 13.76 -1.53 9.08
CA PRO A 59 12.48 -1.04 8.58
C PRO A 59 12.16 -1.56 7.18
N TYR A 60 10.87 -1.77 6.95
CA TYR A 60 10.28 -1.92 5.63
C TYR A 60 9.67 -0.61 5.15
N MET A 61 9.46 -0.49 3.85
CA MET A 61 8.92 0.72 3.23
C MET A 61 7.44 0.55 2.90
N TYR A 62 6.71 1.67 2.95
CA TYR A 62 5.50 1.86 2.17
C TYR A 62 5.65 3.16 1.38
N HIS A 63 5.25 3.17 0.13
CA HIS A 63 5.47 4.33 -0.74
C HIS A 63 4.55 4.34 -1.95
N CYS A 64 4.47 5.51 -2.58
CA CYS A 64 3.93 5.59 -3.93
C CYS A 64 4.91 4.95 -4.92
N HIS A 65 4.39 4.17 -5.84
CA HIS A 65 5.15 3.43 -6.85
C HIS A 65 5.25 4.22 -8.18
N ILE A 66 4.89 5.50 -8.17
CA ILE A 66 5.35 6.48 -9.16
C ILE A 66 6.75 6.91 -8.71
N LEU A 67 7.76 6.53 -9.48
CA LEU A 67 9.17 6.67 -9.07
C LEU A 67 9.54 8.13 -8.75
N GLU A 68 9.01 9.09 -9.52
CA GLU A 68 9.25 10.51 -9.27
C GLU A 68 8.62 11.00 -7.95
N HIS A 69 7.59 10.33 -7.45
CA HIS A 69 7.00 10.62 -6.14
C HIS A 69 7.79 9.94 -5.02
N GLU A 70 8.21 8.69 -5.22
CA GLU A 70 9.11 7.96 -4.32
C GLU A 70 10.40 8.75 -4.08
N ASP A 71 11.10 9.14 -5.15
CA ASP A 71 12.36 9.91 -5.10
C ASP A 71 12.20 11.27 -4.43
N ARG A 72 10.98 11.83 -4.45
CA ARG A 72 10.64 13.10 -3.80
C ARG A 72 10.08 12.95 -2.39
N GLY A 73 10.16 11.75 -1.82
CA GLY A 73 9.86 11.50 -0.41
C GLY A 73 8.41 11.07 -0.14
N MET A 74 7.65 10.63 -1.14
CA MET A 74 6.35 9.98 -0.92
C MET A 74 6.53 8.52 -0.45
N MET A 75 7.29 8.38 0.64
CA MET A 75 7.74 7.13 1.23
C MET A 75 7.74 7.27 2.76
N GLY A 76 7.32 6.22 3.44
CA GLY A 76 7.43 6.07 4.88
C GLY A 76 8.00 4.71 5.25
N GLN A 77 8.32 4.57 6.53
CA GLN A 77 8.98 3.40 7.09
C GLN A 77 8.16 2.83 8.25
N PHE A 78 8.24 1.52 8.43
CA PHE A 78 7.70 0.83 9.58
C PHE A 78 8.57 -0.37 9.93
N VAL A 79 8.57 -0.74 11.22
CA VAL A 79 9.17 -1.98 11.69
C VAL A 79 8.06 -2.96 12.05
N VAL A 80 8.35 -4.25 11.94
CA VAL A 80 7.47 -5.32 12.42
C VAL A 80 8.13 -5.88 13.67
N VAL A 81 7.36 -6.00 14.76
CA VAL A 81 7.82 -6.43 16.09
C VAL A 81 6.99 -7.58 16.65
#